data_AF-A0A927Z2E4-F1
#
_entry.id   AF-A0A927Z2E4-F1
#
_cell.length_a   1.000
_cell.length_b   1.000
_cell.length_c   1.000
_cell.angle_alpha   90.00
_cell.angle_beta   90.00
_cell.angle_gamma   90.00
#
_symmetry.space_group_name_H-M   'P 1'
#
loop_
_entity.id
_entity.type
_entity.pdbx_description
1 polymer ?
#
loop_
_entity_poly.entity_id
_entity_poly.type
_entity_poly.pdbx_seq_one_letter_code
_entity_poly.pdbx_strand_id
1 'polypeptide(L)'
;MKNKYPTFYVTSLFIIIAASVYPIYMGISVFMQYLANGFVETANYPKYIIPYTPMCIAIIICALFLPLLYKLCKRYSVLVLSALGIALFIAGELFFEQIKVLEGYKTVPLESWQLSLCIATPEVLQAIGEPIYAENNPAFKVHFYIIAIVIILIVVGILYGFTRMFKESLYEKKRPLIMQTVSVIIFIALCILACFTAFFRNGTLYISPLSAFLTGLFFIVFGVAFGLYFAGYLFGMKKLLSIAVPAIISSLTTLVMYVGELMLMDGELFIFGKGFFFEPLFKSPAFSLCDILIILLSGIITAGLTYLLNIRFIITKKDCL
;
A
#
# COMPACT_ATOMS: atom_id res chain seq x y z
N MET A 1 -24.33 -22.07 18.27
CA MET A 1 -23.70 -21.70 16.98
C MET A 1 -22.30 -22.30 16.92
N LYS A 2 -21.95 -23.05 15.86
CA LYS A 2 -20.60 -23.64 15.69
C LYS A 2 -19.55 -22.53 15.72
N ASN A 3 -18.46 -22.70 16.48
CA ASN A 3 -17.39 -21.69 16.54
C ASN A 3 -16.78 -21.51 15.13
N LYS A 4 -17.10 -20.41 14.45
CA LYS A 4 -16.66 -20.13 13.06
C LYS A 4 -15.24 -19.56 12.99
N TYR A 5 -14.64 -19.22 14.14
CA TYR A 5 -13.31 -18.62 14.20
C TYR A 5 -12.19 -19.51 13.65
N PRO A 6 -12.09 -20.82 13.98
CA PRO A 6 -11.03 -21.67 13.45
C PRO A 6 -11.06 -21.76 11.92
N THR A 7 -12.26 -21.89 11.34
CA THR A 7 -12.45 -21.88 9.89
C THR A 7 -11.99 -20.55 9.29
N PHE A 8 -12.43 -19.42 9.86
CA PHE A 8 -11.98 -18.10 9.40
C PHE A 8 -10.45 -17.97 9.45
N TYR A 9 -9.83 -18.35 10.57
CA TYR A 9 -8.39 -18.24 10.76
C TYR A 9 -7.63 -19.05 9.70
N VAL A 10 -7.95 -20.34 9.55
CA VAL A 10 -7.30 -21.22 8.57
C VAL A 10 -7.50 -20.71 7.13
N THR A 11 -8.72 -20.32 6.78
CA THR A 11 -9.01 -19.77 5.45
C THR A 11 -8.25 -18.46 5.19
N SER A 12 -8.21 -17.54 6.17
CA SER A 12 -7.47 -16.29 6.02
C SER A 12 -5.97 -16.50 5.85
N LEU A 13 -5.39 -17.43 6.62
CA LEU A 13 -3.98 -17.77 6.54
C LEU A 13 -3.65 -18.41 5.18
N PHE A 14 -4.50 -19.33 4.71
CA PHE A 14 -4.35 -19.95 3.39
C PHE A 14 -4.38 -18.90 2.27
N ILE A 15 -5.34 -17.97 2.29
CA ILE A 15 -5.45 -16.91 1.29
C ILE A 15 -4.21 -16.01 1.31
N ILE A 16 -3.73 -15.61 2.50
CA ILE A 16 -2.54 -14.75 2.62
C ILE A 16 -1.30 -15.47 2.08
N ILE A 17 -1.11 -16.75 2.45
CA ILE A 17 0.02 -17.54 1.95
C ILE A 17 -0.07 -17.68 0.43
N ALA A 18 -1.24 -18.05 -0.10
CA ALA A 18 -1.46 -18.20 -1.53
C ALA A 18 -1.16 -16.92 -2.32
N ALA A 19 -1.65 -15.76 -1.83
CA ALA A 19 -1.38 -14.46 -2.44
C ALA A 19 0.10 -14.05 -2.35
N SER A 20 0.86 -14.61 -1.41
CA SER A 20 2.26 -14.29 -1.16
C SER A 20 3.26 -15.26 -1.79
N VAL A 21 2.79 -16.34 -2.44
CA VAL A 21 3.66 -17.39 -3.00
C VAL A 21 4.71 -16.80 -3.94
N TYR A 22 4.30 -15.94 -4.87
CA TYR A 22 5.21 -15.40 -5.88
C TYR A 22 6.31 -14.51 -5.26
N PRO A 23 6.00 -13.44 -4.49
CA PRO A 23 7.05 -12.63 -3.85
C PRO A 23 7.98 -13.46 -2.96
N ILE A 24 7.44 -14.40 -2.17
CA ILE A 24 8.24 -15.26 -1.29
C ILE A 24 9.18 -16.16 -2.09
N TYR A 25 8.69 -16.78 -3.16
CA TYR A 25 9.53 -17.60 -4.03
C TYR A 25 10.69 -16.80 -4.63
N MET A 26 10.42 -15.58 -5.12
CA MET A 26 11.47 -14.71 -5.67
C MET A 26 12.50 -14.32 -4.59
N GLY A 27 12.04 -13.99 -3.38
CA GLY A 27 12.91 -13.71 -2.24
C GLY A 27 13.81 -14.88 -1.85
N ILE A 28 13.25 -16.09 -1.79
CA ILE A 28 14.02 -17.33 -1.52
C ILE A 28 15.05 -17.57 -2.62
N SER A 29 14.67 -17.42 -3.89
CA SER A 29 15.57 -17.61 -5.03
C SER A 29 16.78 -16.69 -4.95
N VAL A 30 16.57 -15.39 -4.68
CA VAL A 30 17.65 -14.42 -4.52
C VAL A 30 18.53 -14.72 -3.32
N PHE A 31 17.92 -15.09 -2.18
CA PHE A 31 18.68 -15.46 -1.00
C PHE A 31 19.56 -16.71 -1.24
N MET A 32 19.04 -17.72 -1.93
CA MET A 32 19.79 -18.94 -2.27
C MET A 32 20.95 -18.66 -3.23
N GLN A 33 20.74 -17.80 -4.23
CA GLN A 33 21.81 -17.37 -5.14
C GLN A 33 22.90 -16.59 -4.39
N TYR A 34 22.50 -15.69 -3.49
CA TYR A 34 23.44 -14.95 -2.65
C TYR A 34 24.24 -15.87 -1.73
N LEU A 35 23.62 -16.89 -1.12
CA LEU A 35 24.32 -17.87 -0.31
C LEU A 35 25.32 -18.71 -1.12
N ALA A 36 24.97 -19.08 -2.36
CA ALA A 36 25.82 -19.89 -3.22
C ALA A 36 27.03 -19.11 -3.77
N ASN A 37 26.81 -17.87 -4.18
CA ASN A 37 27.78 -17.11 -4.98
C ASN A 37 28.37 -15.90 -4.24
N GLY A 38 27.78 -15.48 -3.12
CA GLY A 38 28.12 -14.23 -2.42
C GLY A 38 27.60 -12.96 -3.11
N PHE A 39 26.89 -13.11 -4.23
CA PHE A 39 26.26 -12.04 -5.02
C PHE A 39 25.11 -12.59 -5.86
N VAL A 40 24.33 -11.70 -6.48
CA VAL A 40 23.31 -12.03 -7.46
C VAL A 40 23.56 -11.24 -8.74
N GLU A 41 23.51 -11.88 -9.90
CA GLU A 41 23.64 -11.18 -11.19
C GLU A 41 22.37 -10.38 -11.49
N THR A 42 22.49 -9.17 -12.04
CA THR A 42 21.35 -8.31 -12.41
C THR A 42 20.32 -9.03 -13.28
N ALA A 43 20.77 -9.85 -14.24
CA ALA A 43 19.90 -10.64 -15.11
C ALA A 43 19.03 -11.66 -14.34
N ASN A 44 19.52 -12.14 -13.21
CA ASN A 44 18.86 -13.12 -12.35
C ASN A 44 18.15 -12.47 -11.16
N TYR A 45 18.29 -11.15 -10.97
CA TYR A 45 17.60 -10.40 -9.93
C TYR A 45 16.19 -10.02 -10.42
N PRO A 46 15.14 -10.65 -9.89
CA PRO A 46 13.81 -10.43 -10.41
C PRO A 46 13.26 -9.07 -10.02
N LYS A 47 12.45 -8.53 -10.94
CA LYS A 47 11.74 -7.26 -10.75
C LYS A 47 10.80 -7.39 -9.55
N TYR A 48 10.83 -6.41 -8.66
CA TYR A 48 9.88 -6.26 -7.53
C TYR A 48 10.02 -7.27 -6.36
N ILE A 49 11.23 -7.67 -5.97
CA ILE A 49 11.42 -8.37 -4.67
C ILE A 49 11.16 -7.45 -3.49
N ILE A 50 11.63 -6.20 -3.55
CA ILE A 50 11.44 -5.18 -2.52
C ILE A 50 10.43 -4.17 -3.07
N PRO A 51 9.43 -3.72 -2.30
CA PRO A 51 9.15 -4.04 -0.89
C PRO A 51 8.34 -5.33 -0.66
N TYR A 52 7.97 -6.08 -1.71
CA TYR A 52 6.92 -7.09 -1.65
C TYR A 52 7.26 -8.33 -0.82
N THR A 53 8.49 -8.83 -0.90
CA THR A 53 8.93 -10.01 -0.13
C THR A 53 8.96 -9.70 1.36
N PRO A 54 9.63 -8.64 1.85
CA PRO A 54 9.56 -8.25 3.27
C PRO A 54 8.12 -8.02 3.74
N MET A 55 7.29 -7.35 2.94
CA MET A 55 5.89 -7.09 3.28
C MET A 55 5.07 -8.38 3.42
N CYS A 56 5.20 -9.33 2.49
CA CYS A 56 4.53 -10.62 2.54
C CYS A 56 4.93 -11.43 3.78
N ILE A 57 6.24 -11.48 4.10
CA ILE A 57 6.75 -12.13 5.31
C ILE A 57 6.14 -11.49 6.56
N ALA A 58 6.15 -10.16 6.65
CA ALA A 58 5.58 -9.42 7.77
C ALA A 58 4.08 -9.74 7.97
N ILE A 59 3.29 -9.74 6.89
CA ILE A 59 1.84 -10.02 6.96
C ILE A 59 1.59 -11.47 7.39
N ILE A 60 2.33 -12.45 6.87
CA ILE A 60 2.20 -13.86 7.25
C ILE A 60 2.51 -14.04 8.73
N ILE A 61 3.62 -13.46 9.21
CA ILE A 61 4.01 -13.55 10.62
C ILE A 61 2.91 -12.90 11.49
N CYS A 62 2.44 -11.70 11.15
CA CYS A 62 1.34 -11.07 11.88
C CYS A 62 0.07 -11.94 11.90
N ALA A 63 -0.29 -12.57 10.78
CA ALA A 63 -1.43 -13.48 10.70
C ALA A 63 -1.24 -14.71 11.60
N LEU A 64 -0.05 -15.32 11.62
CA LEU A 64 0.29 -16.46 12.47
C LEU A 64 0.26 -16.13 13.97
N PHE A 65 0.79 -14.96 14.35
CA PHE A 65 0.84 -14.52 15.75
C PHE A 65 -0.47 -13.93 16.25
N LEU A 66 -1.43 -13.63 15.37
CA LEU A 66 -2.71 -13.02 15.72
C LEU A 66 -3.48 -13.78 16.83
N PRO A 67 -3.66 -15.11 16.80
CA PRO A 67 -4.39 -15.81 17.85
C PRO A 67 -3.75 -15.66 19.24
N LEU A 68 -2.41 -15.70 19.28
CA LEU A 68 -1.61 -15.57 20.50
C LEU A 68 -1.68 -14.14 21.04
N LEU A 69 -1.35 -13.15 20.20
CA LEU A 69 -1.35 -11.74 20.61
C LEU A 69 -2.75 -11.22 20.94
N TYR A 70 -3.79 -11.74 20.28
CA TYR A 70 -5.17 -11.44 20.66
C TYR A 70 -5.51 -11.98 22.06
N LYS A 71 -5.01 -13.17 22.43
CA LYS A 71 -5.21 -13.73 23.78
C LYS A 71 -4.48 -12.90 24.85
N LEU A 72 -3.26 -12.45 24.55
CA LEU A 72 -2.40 -11.72 25.49
C LEU A 72 -2.81 -10.25 25.65
N CYS A 73 -2.96 -9.52 24.54
CA CYS A 73 -3.12 -8.07 24.53
C CYS A 73 -4.58 -7.62 24.30
N LYS A 74 -5.48 -8.54 23.92
CA LYS A 74 -6.89 -8.27 23.60
C LYS A 74 -7.05 -7.07 22.68
N ARG A 75 -7.62 -5.96 23.18
CA ARG A 75 -7.89 -4.74 22.40
C ARG A 75 -6.64 -4.08 21.82
N TYR A 76 -5.48 -4.29 22.45
CA TYR A 76 -4.21 -3.71 22.02
C TYR A 76 -3.48 -4.58 21.00
N SER A 77 -3.98 -5.80 20.71
CA SER A 77 -3.29 -6.70 19.78
C SER A 77 -3.13 -6.11 18.39
N VAL A 78 -4.05 -5.26 17.95
CA VAL A 78 -3.92 -4.58 16.67
C VAL A 78 -2.74 -3.63 16.62
N LEU A 79 -2.51 -2.84 17.68
CA LEU A 79 -1.35 -1.93 17.74
C LEU A 79 -0.04 -2.71 17.81
N VAL A 80 -0.02 -3.77 18.62
CA VAL A 80 1.16 -4.64 18.75
C VAL A 80 1.48 -5.35 17.43
N LEU A 81 0.47 -5.89 16.74
CA LEU A 81 0.64 -6.54 15.43
C LEU A 81 1.04 -5.53 14.34
N SER A 82 0.47 -4.33 14.34
CA SER A 82 0.87 -3.27 13.41
C SER A 82 2.33 -2.87 13.61
N ALA A 83 2.75 -2.66 14.86
CA ALA A 83 4.15 -2.35 15.18
C ALA A 83 5.09 -3.50 14.80
N LEU A 84 4.71 -4.75 15.12
CA LEU A 84 5.45 -5.94 14.71
C LEU A 84 5.58 -6.04 13.19
N GLY A 85 4.48 -5.85 12.45
CA GLY A 85 4.47 -5.92 11.00
C GLY A 85 5.37 -4.87 10.36
N ILE A 86 5.31 -3.62 10.83
CA ILE A 86 6.18 -2.54 10.35
C ILE A 86 7.65 -2.85 10.68
N ALA A 87 7.95 -3.30 11.90
CA ALA A 87 9.31 -3.64 12.30
C ALA A 87 9.89 -4.80 11.46
N LEU A 88 9.10 -5.85 11.22
CA LEU A 88 9.51 -6.97 10.37
C LEU A 88 9.70 -6.56 8.91
N PHE A 89 8.83 -5.68 8.40
CA PHE A 89 8.97 -5.12 7.07
C PHE A 89 10.29 -4.36 6.92
N ILE A 90 10.57 -3.41 7.83
CA ILE A 90 11.81 -2.61 7.81
C ILE A 90 13.04 -3.52 7.98
N ALA A 91 13.01 -4.46 8.94
CA ALA A 91 14.13 -5.37 9.16
C ALA A 91 14.40 -6.29 7.95
N GLY A 92 13.34 -6.81 7.32
CA GLY A 92 13.47 -7.61 6.11
C GLY A 92 13.99 -6.80 4.95
N GLU A 93 13.54 -5.55 4.82
CA GLU A 93 14.00 -4.65 3.78
C GLU A 93 15.49 -4.34 3.93
N LEU A 94 15.92 -3.88 5.11
CA LEU A 94 17.34 -3.63 5.42
C LEU A 94 18.22 -4.87 5.19
N PHE A 95 17.67 -6.06 5.40
CA PHE A 95 18.38 -7.31 5.13
C PHE A 95 18.56 -7.54 3.62
N PHE A 96 17.51 -7.40 2.82
CA PHE A 96 17.61 -7.59 1.37
C PHE A 96 18.50 -6.51 0.72
N GLU A 97 18.59 -5.32 1.30
CA GLU A 97 19.53 -4.27 0.85
C GLU A 97 21.01 -4.65 0.98
N GLN A 98 21.37 -5.54 1.90
CA GLN A 98 22.75 -6.01 2.03
C GLN A 98 23.17 -6.99 0.92
N ILE A 99 22.21 -7.47 0.11
CA ILE A 99 22.49 -8.43 -0.97
C ILE A 99 23.17 -7.69 -2.13
N LYS A 100 24.41 -8.09 -2.41
CA LYS A 100 25.21 -7.51 -3.49
C LYS A 100 24.67 -7.96 -4.85
N VAL A 101 24.34 -7.00 -5.71
CA VAL A 101 23.96 -7.25 -7.10
C VAL A 101 25.09 -6.82 -8.04
N LEU A 102 25.45 -7.69 -8.98
CA LEU A 102 26.54 -7.48 -9.94
C LEU A 102 26.03 -7.41 -11.37
N GLU A 103 26.54 -6.44 -12.13
CA GLU A 103 26.47 -6.42 -13.59
C GLU A 103 27.88 -6.56 -14.15
N GLY A 104 28.20 -7.76 -14.66
CA GLY A 104 29.58 -8.13 -15.01
C GLY A 104 30.49 -8.08 -13.78
N TYR A 105 31.41 -7.10 -13.73
CA TYR A 105 32.38 -6.91 -12.64
C TYR A 105 32.06 -5.73 -11.72
N LYS A 106 30.98 -4.98 -12.00
CA LYS A 106 30.60 -3.80 -11.20
C LYS A 106 29.48 -4.15 -10.23
N THR A 107 29.62 -3.67 -8.99
CA THR A 107 28.53 -3.70 -8.02
C THR A 107 27.54 -2.58 -8.32
N VAL A 108 26.28 -2.96 -8.50
CA VAL A 108 25.16 -2.05 -8.73
C VAL A 108 24.48 -1.80 -7.39
N PRO A 109 24.28 -0.54 -6.96
CA PRO A 109 23.47 -0.25 -5.79
C PRO A 109 22.05 -0.80 -5.95
N LEU A 110 21.53 -1.53 -4.96
CA LEU A 110 20.23 -2.19 -5.11
C LEU A 110 19.08 -1.18 -5.33
N GLU A 111 19.18 0.00 -4.73
CA GLU A 111 18.21 1.09 -4.91
C GLU A 111 18.16 1.61 -6.34
N SER A 112 19.33 1.73 -6.97
CA SER A 112 19.53 2.27 -8.30
C SER A 112 18.95 1.31 -9.37
N TRP A 113 19.02 0.01 -9.11
CA TRP A 113 18.30 -1.02 -9.86
C TRP A 113 16.77 -0.98 -9.66
N GLN A 114 16.26 -0.70 -8.46
CA GLN A 114 14.81 -0.57 -8.23
C GLN A 114 14.24 0.69 -8.89
N LEU A 115 15.01 1.78 -8.88
CA LEU A 115 14.74 3.03 -9.56
C LEU A 115 14.64 2.85 -11.07
N SER A 116 15.56 2.07 -11.68
CA SER A 116 15.56 1.80 -13.12
C SER A 116 14.31 1.04 -13.61
N LEU A 117 13.65 0.29 -12.72
CA LEU A 117 12.41 -0.40 -13.01
C LEU A 117 11.18 0.52 -12.98
N CYS A 118 11.30 1.71 -12.38
CA CYS A 118 10.20 2.64 -12.16
C CYS A 118 10.35 3.98 -12.89
N ILE A 119 11.57 4.36 -13.29
CA ILE A 119 11.89 5.65 -13.89
C ILE A 119 12.64 5.46 -15.20
N ALA A 120 12.10 6.06 -16.26
CA ALA A 120 12.80 6.18 -17.53
C ALA A 120 12.33 7.43 -18.32
N THR A 121 12.14 8.60 -17.68
CA THR A 121 11.97 9.84 -18.47
C THR A 121 13.34 10.44 -18.78
N PRO A 122 13.65 10.88 -20.02
CA PRO A 122 14.90 11.54 -20.37
C PRO A 122 15.24 12.72 -19.47
N GLU A 123 14.24 13.45 -18.97
CA GLU A 123 14.45 14.57 -18.07
C GLU A 123 14.98 14.12 -16.70
N VAL A 124 14.44 13.02 -16.15
CA VAL A 124 14.95 12.44 -14.91
C VAL A 124 16.29 11.77 -15.17
N LEU A 125 16.46 11.01 -16.27
CA LEU A 125 17.75 10.43 -16.66
C LEU A 125 18.85 11.50 -16.86
N GLN A 126 18.50 12.70 -17.33
CA GLN A 126 19.42 13.83 -17.44
C GLN A 126 19.74 14.48 -16.08
N ALA A 127 18.80 14.47 -15.14
CA ALA A 127 18.99 15.02 -13.81
C ALA A 127 19.79 14.08 -12.89
N ILE A 128 19.49 12.78 -12.90
CA ILE A 128 20.07 11.77 -11.98
C ILE A 128 21.11 10.83 -12.64
N GLY A 129 21.26 10.86 -13.96
CA GLY A 129 22.09 9.91 -14.72
C GLY A 129 21.40 8.58 -15.05
N GLU A 130 22.15 7.59 -15.54
CA GLU A 130 21.62 6.23 -15.71
C GLU A 130 21.24 5.67 -14.32
N PRO A 131 19.98 5.28 -14.07
CA PRO A 131 19.48 4.99 -12.73
C PRO A 131 20.20 3.83 -12.08
N ILE A 132 20.76 2.90 -12.85
CA ILE A 132 21.60 1.77 -12.38
C ILE A 132 22.90 2.26 -11.72
N TYR A 133 23.37 3.46 -12.05
CA TYR A 133 24.62 4.04 -11.56
C TYR A 133 24.43 5.29 -10.69
N ALA A 134 23.18 5.72 -10.46
CA ALA A 134 22.88 6.87 -9.62
C ALA A 134 23.28 6.62 -8.15
N GLU A 135 23.83 7.66 -7.49
CA GLU A 135 24.11 7.62 -6.05
C GLU A 135 22.82 7.36 -5.27
N ASN A 136 22.95 6.61 -4.17
CA ASN A 136 21.85 6.18 -3.32
C ASN A 136 21.03 7.40 -2.83
N ASN A 137 19.79 7.54 -3.33
CA ASN A 137 18.84 8.52 -2.82
C ASN A 137 17.75 7.82 -1.97
N PRO A 138 17.85 7.81 -0.63
CA PRO A 138 16.87 7.15 0.24
C PRO A 138 15.46 7.75 0.14
N ALA A 139 15.30 8.97 -0.40
CA ALA A 139 14.00 9.59 -0.63
C ALA A 139 13.14 8.80 -1.63
N PHE A 140 13.75 8.07 -2.57
CA PHE A 140 13.06 7.23 -3.55
C PHE A 140 12.19 6.12 -2.91
N LYS A 141 12.64 5.56 -1.78
CA LYS A 141 11.96 4.43 -1.13
C LYS A 141 10.64 4.82 -0.47
N VAL A 142 10.49 6.12 -0.16
CA VAL A 142 9.38 6.65 0.63
C VAL A 142 8.02 6.29 0.01
N HIS A 143 7.88 6.43 -1.32
CA HIS A 143 6.66 6.08 -2.03
C HIS A 143 6.24 4.62 -1.82
N PHE A 144 7.18 3.69 -2.04
CA PHE A 144 6.94 2.25 -1.90
C PHE A 144 6.72 1.83 -0.45
N TYR A 145 7.44 2.43 0.49
CA TYR A 145 7.28 2.18 1.92
C TYR A 145 5.91 2.63 2.43
N ILE A 146 5.44 3.80 2.00
CA ILE A 146 4.10 4.29 2.34
C ILE A 146 3.04 3.27 1.90
N ILE A 147 3.14 2.78 0.65
CA ILE A 147 2.24 1.74 0.13
C ILE A 147 2.31 0.48 1.00
N ALA A 148 3.51 -0.04 1.26
CA ALA A 148 3.70 -1.27 2.01
C ALA A 148 3.16 -1.18 3.45
N ILE A 149 3.48 -0.08 4.15
CA ILE A 149 3.00 0.17 5.52
C ILE A 149 1.47 0.24 5.55
N VAL A 150 0.86 0.96 4.60
CA VAL A 150 -0.61 1.05 4.52
C VAL A 150 -1.24 -0.32 4.29
N ILE A 151 -0.69 -1.16 3.40
CA ILE A 151 -1.19 -2.52 3.19
C ILE A 151 -1.08 -3.34 4.49
N ILE A 152 0.06 -3.31 5.17
CA ILE A 152 0.28 -4.03 6.43
C ILE A 152 -0.77 -3.62 7.46
N LEU A 153 -0.95 -2.31 7.68
CA LEU A 153 -1.90 -1.77 8.64
C LEU A 153 -3.34 -2.19 8.33
N ILE A 154 -3.76 -2.08 7.07
CA ILE A 154 -5.11 -2.43 6.64
C ILE A 154 -5.37 -3.92 6.80
N VAL A 155 -4.45 -4.78 6.34
CA VAL A 155 -4.61 -6.24 6.41
C VAL A 155 -4.62 -6.73 7.85
N VAL A 156 -3.69 -6.25 8.69
CA VAL A 156 -3.69 -6.55 10.13
C VAL A 156 -4.99 -6.10 10.79
N GLY A 157 -5.47 -4.90 10.45
CA GLY A 157 -6.75 -4.37 10.92
C GLY A 157 -7.94 -5.24 10.55
N ILE A 158 -8.01 -5.72 9.31
CA ILE A 158 -9.06 -6.62 8.82
C ILE A 158 -9.03 -7.95 9.58
N LEU A 159 -7.86 -8.57 9.69
CA LEU A 159 -7.71 -9.86 10.37
C LEU A 159 -8.11 -9.76 11.84
N TYR A 160 -7.66 -8.70 12.51
CA TYR A 160 -8.06 -8.40 13.88
C TYR A 160 -9.57 -8.15 13.99
N GLY A 161 -10.14 -7.34 13.10
CA GLY A 161 -11.55 -6.99 13.08
C GLY A 161 -12.47 -8.21 12.94
N PHE A 162 -12.17 -9.10 12.00
CA PHE A 162 -12.90 -10.36 11.85
C PHE A 162 -12.65 -11.33 13.01
N THR A 163 -11.42 -11.42 13.53
CA THR A 163 -11.13 -12.22 14.73
C THR A 163 -12.02 -11.78 15.90
N ARG A 164 -12.12 -10.47 16.13
CA ARG A 164 -12.98 -9.89 17.15
C ARG A 164 -14.45 -10.18 16.89
N MET A 165 -14.92 -10.00 15.64
CA MET A 165 -16.30 -10.30 15.25
C MET A 165 -16.68 -11.75 15.57
N PHE A 166 -15.82 -12.73 15.25
CA PHE A 166 -16.10 -14.15 15.50
C PHE A 166 -15.95 -14.56 16.97
N LYS A 167 -14.95 -14.02 17.69
CA LYS A 167 -14.72 -14.38 19.10
C LYS A 167 -15.68 -13.68 20.07
N GLU A 168 -16.02 -12.43 19.81
CA GLU A 168 -16.91 -11.63 20.67
C GLU A 168 -18.36 -11.62 20.15
N SER A 169 -18.66 -12.32 19.04
CA SER A 169 -19.99 -12.35 18.40
C SER A 169 -20.56 -10.97 18.00
N LEU A 170 -19.68 -9.98 17.76
CA LEU A 170 -20.04 -8.61 17.41
C LEU A 170 -20.28 -8.42 15.91
N TYR A 171 -21.39 -8.96 15.41
CA TYR A 171 -21.72 -8.94 13.97
C TYR A 171 -22.15 -7.57 13.42
N GLU A 172 -22.36 -6.56 14.28
CA GLU A 172 -22.69 -5.19 13.88
C GLU A 172 -21.62 -4.58 12.96
N LYS A 173 -20.34 -4.95 13.16
CA LYS A 173 -19.21 -4.45 12.36
C LYS A 173 -18.94 -5.26 11.09
N LYS A 174 -19.78 -6.24 10.74
CA LYS A 174 -19.56 -7.11 9.57
C LYS A 174 -19.49 -6.31 8.27
N ARG A 175 -20.43 -5.38 8.04
CA ARG A 175 -20.50 -4.58 6.81
C ARG A 175 -19.27 -3.69 6.59
N PRO A 176 -18.82 -2.86 7.57
CA PRO A 176 -17.62 -2.06 7.39
C PRO A 176 -16.38 -2.94 7.15
N LEU A 177 -16.25 -4.09 7.83
CA LEU A 177 -15.13 -5.01 7.60
C LEU A 177 -15.12 -5.60 6.18
N ILE A 178 -16.29 -5.95 5.63
CA ILE A 178 -16.40 -6.42 4.24
C ILE A 178 -16.00 -5.31 3.27
N MET A 179 -16.48 -4.08 3.45
CA MET A 179 -16.09 -2.96 2.59
C MET A 179 -14.59 -2.67 2.62
N GLN A 180 -13.98 -2.70 3.81
CA GLN A 180 -12.54 -2.56 3.96
C GLN A 180 -11.78 -3.68 3.24
N THR A 181 -12.28 -4.92 3.32
CA THR A 181 -11.71 -6.07 2.62
C THR A 181 -11.79 -5.93 1.10
N VAL A 182 -12.94 -5.52 0.57
CA VAL A 182 -13.10 -5.28 -0.87
C VAL A 182 -12.17 -4.15 -1.32
N SER A 183 -12.10 -3.07 -0.56
CA SER A 183 -11.23 -1.93 -0.89
C SER A 183 -9.75 -2.31 -0.92
N VAL A 184 -9.26 -3.11 0.04
CA VAL A 184 -7.85 -3.54 0.05
C VAL A 184 -7.55 -4.54 -1.06
N ILE A 185 -8.50 -5.41 -1.43
CA ILE A 185 -8.33 -6.32 -2.57
C ILE A 185 -8.18 -5.53 -3.88
N ILE A 186 -9.04 -4.52 -4.10
CA ILE A 186 -8.94 -3.64 -5.27
C ILE A 186 -7.60 -2.90 -5.25
N PHE A 187 -7.20 -2.37 -4.09
CA PHE A 187 -5.93 -1.66 -3.96
C PHE A 187 -4.72 -2.55 -4.27
N ILE A 188 -4.65 -3.77 -3.70
CA ILE A 188 -3.58 -4.74 -3.97
C ILE A 188 -3.59 -5.14 -5.45
N ALA A 189 -4.77 -5.35 -6.06
CA ALA A 189 -4.87 -5.67 -7.48
C ALA A 189 -4.30 -4.53 -8.36
N LEU A 190 -4.58 -3.27 -8.01
CA LEU A 190 -3.99 -2.11 -8.69
C LEU A 190 -2.48 -2.02 -8.45
N CYS A 191 -1.97 -2.38 -7.26
CA CYS A 191 -0.53 -2.46 -7.00
C CYS A 191 0.14 -3.51 -7.90
N ILE A 192 -0.45 -4.70 -8.00
CA ILE A 192 0.04 -5.78 -8.87
C ILE A 192 0.03 -5.30 -10.33
N LEU A 193 -1.07 -4.69 -10.76
CA LEU A 193 -1.20 -4.15 -12.10
C LEU A 193 -0.14 -3.06 -12.37
N ALA A 194 0.11 -2.16 -11.41
CA ALA A 194 1.17 -1.17 -11.49
C ALA A 194 2.56 -1.81 -11.60
N CYS A 195 2.83 -2.92 -10.91
CA CYS A 195 4.11 -3.63 -11.04
C CYS A 195 4.31 -4.20 -12.45
N PHE A 196 3.27 -4.80 -13.03
CA PHE A 196 3.39 -5.42 -14.36
C PHE A 196 3.36 -4.41 -15.50
N THR A 197 2.75 -3.24 -15.30
CA THR A 197 2.49 -2.29 -16.39
C THR A 197 3.19 -0.96 -16.23
N ALA A 198 3.64 -0.60 -15.01
CA ALA A 198 4.07 0.75 -14.61
C ALA A 198 3.29 1.84 -15.37
N PHE A 199 1.97 1.62 -15.39
CA PHE A 199 0.95 2.17 -16.28
C PHE A 199 1.46 2.89 -17.54
N PHE A 200 2.17 2.11 -18.36
CA PHE A 200 2.62 2.37 -19.74
C PHE A 200 3.20 3.77 -20.00
N ARG A 201 4.22 4.10 -19.22
CA ARG A 201 5.10 5.28 -19.38
C ARG A 201 5.97 5.14 -20.63
N ASN A 202 6.04 6.20 -21.45
CA ASN A 202 6.93 6.32 -22.61
C ASN A 202 8.24 7.04 -22.29
N GLY A 203 8.50 7.25 -21.00
CA GLY A 203 9.59 8.11 -20.58
C GLY A 203 9.31 9.59 -20.82
N THR A 204 8.11 10.09 -20.59
CA THR A 204 7.85 11.54 -20.62
C THR A 204 7.07 11.93 -19.39
N LEU A 205 7.23 13.18 -18.92
CA LEU A 205 6.40 13.73 -17.84
C LEU A 205 4.91 13.74 -18.22
N TYR A 206 4.62 13.94 -19.51
CA TYR A 206 3.28 13.77 -20.06
C TYR A 206 2.95 12.29 -20.22
N ILE A 207 1.87 11.86 -19.56
CA ILE A 207 1.40 10.48 -19.62
C ILE A 207 0.17 10.36 -20.54
N SER A 208 -0.03 9.17 -21.10
CA SER A 208 -1.20 8.90 -21.95
C SER A 208 -2.50 9.03 -21.15
N PRO A 209 -3.65 9.33 -21.78
CA PRO A 209 -4.93 9.45 -21.07
C PRO A 209 -5.30 8.20 -20.25
N LEU A 210 -4.96 7.01 -20.74
CA LEU A 210 -5.18 5.76 -20.03
C LEU A 210 -4.29 5.67 -18.78
N SER A 211 -3.02 6.05 -18.88
CA SER A 211 -2.09 6.11 -17.76
C SER A 211 -2.55 7.13 -16.71
N ALA A 212 -2.96 8.33 -17.15
CA ALA A 212 -3.51 9.36 -16.28
C ALA A 212 -4.72 8.87 -15.49
N PHE A 213 -5.66 8.20 -16.17
CA PHE A 213 -6.83 7.61 -15.51
C PHE A 213 -6.44 6.56 -14.47
N LEU A 214 -5.53 5.63 -14.81
CA LEU A 214 -5.12 4.54 -13.92
C LEU A 214 -4.32 5.06 -12.72
N THR A 215 -3.44 6.04 -12.91
CA THR A 215 -2.70 6.70 -11.84
C THR A 215 -3.65 7.45 -10.91
N GLY A 216 -4.57 8.26 -11.45
CA GLY A 216 -5.57 8.96 -10.62
C GLY A 216 -6.47 7.99 -9.84
N LEU A 217 -6.90 6.89 -10.48
CA LEU A 217 -7.67 5.84 -9.83
C LEU A 217 -6.87 5.17 -8.70
N PHE A 218 -5.59 4.87 -8.92
CA PHE A 218 -4.69 4.29 -7.91
C PHE A 218 -4.63 5.19 -6.66
N PHE A 219 -4.42 6.48 -6.85
CA PHE A 219 -4.28 7.46 -5.75
C PHE A 219 -5.58 7.60 -4.97
N ILE A 220 -6.72 7.65 -5.66
CA ILE A 220 -8.05 7.68 -5.01
C ILE A 220 -8.26 6.41 -4.18
N VAL A 221 -8.03 5.23 -4.77
CA VAL A 221 -8.26 3.95 -4.09
C VAL A 221 -7.32 3.78 -2.89
N PHE A 222 -6.08 4.26 -3.00
CA PHE A 222 -5.11 4.28 -1.89
C PHE A 222 -5.66 5.05 -0.68
N GLY A 223 -6.09 6.30 -0.89
CA GLY A 223 -6.70 7.12 0.17
C GLY A 223 -7.96 6.49 0.73
N VAL A 224 -8.86 6.03 -0.14
CA VAL A 224 -10.13 5.39 0.26
C VAL A 224 -9.89 4.14 1.10
N ALA A 225 -8.94 3.28 0.72
CA ALA A 225 -8.65 2.06 1.46
C ALA A 225 -8.20 2.36 2.90
N PHE A 226 -7.33 3.34 3.09
CA PHE A 226 -6.87 3.73 4.43
C PHE A 226 -7.92 4.51 5.22
N GLY A 227 -8.69 5.38 4.56
CA GLY A 227 -9.85 6.05 5.15
C GLY A 227 -10.88 5.06 5.67
N LEU A 228 -11.21 4.02 4.89
CA LEU A 228 -12.13 2.95 5.29
C LEU A 228 -11.58 2.10 6.45
N TYR A 229 -10.26 1.90 6.54
CA TYR A 229 -9.64 1.28 7.72
C TYR A 229 -9.97 2.08 8.99
N PHE A 230 -9.80 3.40 9.00
CA PHE A 230 -10.19 4.22 10.15
C PHE A 230 -11.70 4.27 10.38
N ALA A 231 -12.50 4.26 9.31
CA ALA A 231 -13.95 4.22 9.41
C ALA A 231 -14.45 2.98 10.17
N GLY A 232 -13.79 1.83 10.05
CA GLY A 232 -14.15 0.62 10.82
C GLY A 232 -14.02 0.79 12.34
N TYR A 233 -13.07 1.61 12.80
CA TYR A 233 -12.92 1.93 14.22
C TYR A 233 -13.94 2.95 14.70
N LEU A 234 -14.23 3.96 13.88
CA LEU A 234 -15.12 5.08 14.19
C LEU A 234 -16.60 4.80 13.85
N PHE A 235 -16.91 3.60 13.35
CA PHE A 235 -18.25 3.17 12.99
C PHE A 235 -19.21 3.23 14.19
N GLY A 236 -20.39 3.82 13.99
CA GLY A 236 -21.43 3.96 15.03
C GLY A 236 -21.21 5.13 16.00
N MET A 237 -20.15 5.93 15.84
CA MET A 237 -19.94 7.16 16.61
C MET A 237 -20.78 8.32 16.04
N LYS A 238 -20.64 9.52 16.64
CA LYS A 238 -21.29 10.75 16.14
C LYS A 238 -20.89 11.01 14.68
N LYS A 239 -21.82 11.55 13.87
CA LYS A 239 -21.63 11.80 12.42
C LYS A 239 -20.29 12.44 12.07
N LEU A 240 -19.87 13.44 12.84
CA LEU A 240 -18.61 14.15 12.61
C LEU A 240 -17.39 13.23 12.73
N LEU A 241 -17.37 12.35 13.74
CA LEU A 241 -16.27 11.38 13.91
C LEU A 241 -16.37 10.20 12.94
N SER A 242 -17.58 9.73 12.64
CA SER A 242 -17.76 8.52 11.83
C SER A 242 -17.65 8.77 10.32
N ILE A 243 -17.73 10.03 9.87
CA ILE A 243 -17.71 10.42 8.45
C ILE A 243 -16.56 11.38 8.16
N ALA A 244 -16.49 12.52 8.87
CA ALA A 244 -15.53 13.58 8.53
C ALA A 244 -14.08 13.14 8.81
N VAL A 245 -13.82 12.48 9.94
CA VAL A 245 -12.47 12.02 10.27
C VAL A 245 -11.92 11.00 9.25
N PRO A 246 -12.64 9.91 8.89
CA PRO A 246 -12.19 9.02 7.81
C PRO A 246 -11.96 9.72 6.47
N ALA A 247 -12.81 10.68 6.11
CA ALA A 247 -12.68 11.44 4.87
C ALA A 247 -11.43 12.33 4.86
N ILE A 248 -11.16 13.04 5.95
CA ILE A 248 -9.95 13.85 6.12
C ILE A 248 -8.71 12.95 6.07
N ILE A 249 -8.73 11.80 6.77
CA ILE A 249 -7.62 10.85 6.74
C ILE A 249 -7.39 10.33 5.32
N SER A 250 -8.44 10.00 4.57
CA SER A 250 -8.34 9.59 3.16
C SER A 250 -7.62 10.65 2.33
N SER A 251 -8.07 11.91 2.36
CA SER A 251 -7.44 13.00 1.62
C SER A 251 -5.98 13.23 2.06
N LEU A 252 -5.70 13.23 3.36
CA LEU A 252 -4.33 13.39 3.86
C LEU A 252 -3.42 12.24 3.41
N THR A 253 -3.95 11.03 3.34
CA THR A 253 -3.21 9.85 2.89
C THR A 253 -2.90 9.95 1.40
N THR A 254 -3.87 10.36 0.58
CA THR A 254 -3.64 10.65 -0.84
C THR A 254 -2.62 11.77 -1.04
N LEU A 255 -2.66 12.82 -0.23
CA LEU A 255 -1.65 13.88 -0.24
C LEU A 255 -0.25 13.34 0.09
N VAL A 256 -0.13 12.49 1.11
CA VAL A 256 1.15 11.84 1.46
C VAL A 256 1.68 10.98 0.31
N MET A 257 0.80 10.33 -0.47
CA MET A 257 1.22 9.61 -1.68
C MET A 257 1.80 10.55 -2.75
N TYR A 258 1.14 11.69 -3.00
CA TYR A 258 1.66 12.71 -3.91
C TYR A 258 3.00 13.28 -3.44
N VAL A 259 3.17 13.51 -2.14
CA VAL A 259 4.48 13.89 -1.58
C VAL A 259 5.51 12.79 -1.83
N GLY A 260 5.14 11.52 -1.64
CA GLY A 260 6.00 10.39 -1.97
C GLY A 260 6.38 10.33 -3.44
N GLU A 261 5.46 10.60 -4.35
CA GLU A 261 5.73 10.69 -5.80
C GLU A 261 6.61 11.88 -6.17
N LEU A 262 6.40 13.04 -5.55
CA LEU A 262 7.25 14.23 -5.73
C LEU A 262 8.70 13.92 -5.32
N MET A 263 8.89 13.21 -4.20
CA MET A 263 10.21 12.76 -3.74
C MET A 263 10.80 11.69 -4.68
N LEU A 264 9.95 10.83 -5.25
CA LEU A 264 10.34 9.81 -6.22
C LEU A 264 10.89 10.42 -7.52
N MET A 265 10.32 11.55 -7.96
CA MET A 265 10.57 12.21 -9.24
C MET A 265 11.44 13.47 -9.13
N ASP A 266 12.20 13.62 -8.03
CA ASP A 266 13.12 14.74 -7.79
C ASP A 266 12.48 16.13 -7.89
N GLY A 267 11.26 16.27 -7.36
CA GLY A 267 10.55 17.56 -7.30
C GLY A 267 9.52 17.80 -8.41
N GLU A 268 9.41 16.88 -9.37
CA GLU A 268 8.40 16.92 -10.44
C GLU A 268 7.23 15.95 -10.16
N LEU A 269 6.11 16.14 -10.86
CA LEU A 269 4.97 15.21 -10.84
C LEU A 269 4.58 14.84 -12.28
N PHE A 270 3.88 13.73 -12.45
CA PHE A 270 3.33 13.41 -13.77
C PHE A 270 2.26 14.41 -14.19
N ILE A 271 2.30 14.77 -15.47
CA ILE A 271 1.36 15.71 -16.07
C ILE A 271 0.29 14.90 -16.81
N PHE A 272 -0.94 14.96 -16.30
CA PHE A 272 -2.06 14.13 -16.74
C PHE A 272 -2.65 14.57 -18.09
N GLY A 273 -2.30 15.76 -18.58
CA GLY A 273 -2.84 16.34 -19.81
C GLY A 273 -2.25 17.72 -20.12
N LYS A 274 -2.83 18.42 -21.10
CA LYS A 274 -2.43 19.79 -21.46
C LYS A 274 -3.50 20.81 -21.08
N GLY A 275 -3.08 22.03 -20.74
CA GLY A 275 -3.95 23.14 -20.37
C GLY A 275 -4.00 23.39 -18.86
N PHE A 276 -4.61 24.52 -18.50
CA PHE A 276 -4.60 25.09 -17.13
C PHE A 276 -4.98 24.11 -16.02
N PHE A 277 -5.86 23.14 -16.29
CA PHE A 277 -6.29 22.16 -15.28
C PHE A 277 -5.20 21.12 -14.93
N PHE A 278 -4.32 20.81 -15.90
CA PHE A 278 -3.30 19.77 -15.77
C PHE A 278 -1.89 20.33 -15.57
N GLU A 279 -1.70 21.62 -15.84
CA GLU A 279 -0.41 22.28 -15.68
C GLU A 279 -0.12 22.59 -14.21
N PRO A 280 1.15 22.54 -13.77
CA PRO A 280 1.53 22.89 -12.40
C PRO A 280 1.16 24.34 -12.06
N LEU A 281 0.51 24.55 -10.92
CA LEU A 281 0.16 25.88 -10.43
C LEU A 281 1.37 26.67 -9.93
N PHE A 282 2.37 25.96 -9.41
CA PHE A 282 3.59 26.51 -8.84
C PHE A 282 4.81 25.80 -9.41
N LYS A 283 5.97 26.48 -9.45
CA LYS A 283 7.24 25.88 -9.92
C LYS A 283 7.77 24.80 -8.99
N SER A 284 7.48 24.88 -7.68
CA SER A 284 7.77 23.83 -6.70
C SER A 284 6.97 24.12 -5.42
N PRO A 285 6.18 23.17 -4.89
CA PRO A 285 5.91 21.84 -5.44
C PRO A 285 4.96 21.90 -6.65
N ALA A 286 5.21 21.05 -7.64
CA ALA A 286 4.55 21.07 -8.95
C ALA A 286 3.11 20.48 -8.96
N PHE A 287 2.26 20.84 -7.99
CA PHE A 287 0.86 20.39 -7.94
C PHE A 287 0.01 21.08 -9.01
N SER A 288 -0.79 20.28 -9.74
CA SER A 288 -1.83 20.77 -10.64
C SER A 288 -3.21 20.85 -9.95
N LEU A 289 -4.18 21.49 -10.60
CA LEU A 289 -5.58 21.46 -10.14
C LEU A 289 -6.16 20.04 -10.19
N CYS A 290 -5.71 19.22 -11.14
CA CYS A 290 -6.09 17.82 -11.24
C CYS A 290 -5.67 17.03 -10.00
N ASP A 291 -4.45 17.25 -9.49
CA ASP A 291 -3.95 16.56 -8.30
C ASP A 291 -4.74 16.93 -7.04
N ILE A 292 -5.05 18.22 -6.88
CA ILE A 292 -5.90 18.71 -5.80
C ILE A 292 -7.29 18.06 -5.87
N LEU A 293 -7.85 17.94 -7.08
CA LEU A 293 -9.15 17.28 -7.27
C LEU A 293 -9.08 15.80 -6.88
N ILE A 294 -8.03 15.07 -7.25
CA ILE A 294 -7.83 13.66 -6.89
C ILE A 294 -7.77 13.49 -5.36
N ILE A 295 -7.02 14.36 -4.68
CA ILE A 295 -6.94 14.39 -3.21
C ILE A 295 -8.32 14.61 -2.57
N LEU A 296 -9.07 15.61 -3.04
CA LEU A 296 -10.40 15.90 -2.51
C LEU A 296 -11.40 14.78 -2.82
N LEU A 297 -11.35 14.21 -4.02
CA LEU A 297 -12.24 13.16 -4.48
C LEU A 297 -12.08 11.88 -3.63
N SER A 298 -10.86 11.53 -3.24
CA SER A 298 -10.60 10.42 -2.30
C SER A 298 -11.32 10.60 -0.96
N GLY A 299 -11.35 11.83 -0.43
CA GLY A 299 -12.07 12.20 0.78
C GLY A 299 -13.58 12.15 0.59
N ILE A 300 -14.09 12.74 -0.50
CA ILE A 300 -15.53 12.77 -0.84
C ILE A 300 -16.09 11.36 -0.99
N ILE A 301 -15.39 10.48 -1.73
CA ILE A 301 -15.79 9.08 -1.89
C ILE A 301 -15.82 8.37 -0.54
N THR A 302 -14.80 8.58 0.30
CA THR A 302 -14.76 8.00 1.65
C THR A 302 -15.91 8.51 2.52
N ALA A 303 -16.21 9.81 2.47
CA ALA A 303 -17.35 10.39 3.18
C ALA A 303 -18.68 9.76 2.72
N GLY A 304 -18.89 9.61 1.41
CA GLY A 304 -20.08 8.97 0.85
C GLY A 304 -20.23 7.51 1.29
N LEU A 305 -19.15 6.73 1.18
CA LEU A 305 -19.12 5.32 1.59
C LEU A 305 -19.39 5.14 3.10
N THR A 306 -18.77 5.96 3.94
CA THR A 306 -18.97 5.93 5.40
C THR A 306 -20.34 6.43 5.81
N TYR A 307 -20.90 7.43 5.11
CA TYR A 307 -22.27 7.88 5.31
C TYR A 307 -23.29 6.77 5.00
N LEU A 308 -23.14 6.07 3.87
CA LEU A 308 -23.99 4.94 3.50
C LEU A 308 -23.93 3.80 4.53
N LEU A 309 -22.74 3.51 5.06
CA LEU A 309 -22.57 2.55 6.15
C LEU A 309 -23.30 2.95 7.43
N ASN A 310 -23.19 4.22 7.84
CA ASN A 310 -23.78 4.72 9.09
C ASN A 310 -25.30 4.91 9.00
N ILE A 311 -25.87 5.35 7.87
CA ILE A 311 -27.34 5.45 7.71
C ILE A 311 -27.99 4.09 7.90
N ARG A 312 -27.48 3.07 7.20
CA ARG A 312 -28.06 1.74 7.26
C ARG A 312 -28.03 1.19 8.69
N PHE A 313 -26.98 1.49 9.46
CA PHE A 313 -26.89 1.12 10.87
C PHE A 313 -27.98 1.79 11.72
N ILE A 314 -28.24 3.09 11.51
CA ILE A 314 -29.29 3.82 12.23
C ILE A 314 -30.68 3.25 11.92
N ILE A 315 -30.96 2.92 10.66
CA ILE A 315 -32.25 2.31 10.25
C ILE A 315 -32.43 0.96 10.94
N THR A 316 -31.44 0.06 10.85
CA THR A 316 -31.54 -1.28 11.47
C THR A 316 -31.71 -1.23 12.99
N LYS A 317 -31.16 -0.19 13.66
CA LYS A 317 -31.34 -0.01 15.11
C LYS A 317 -32.72 0.52 15.48
N LYS A 318 -33.34 1.34 14.62
CA LYS A 318 -34.72 1.82 14.81
C LYS A 318 -35.76 0.72 14.63
N ASP A 319 -35.50 -0.24 13.74
CA ASP A 319 -36.42 -1.37 13.50
C ASP A 319 -36.40 -2.44 14.61
N CYS A 320 -35.47 -2.34 15.57
CA CYS A 320 -35.32 -3.26 16.72
C CYS A 320 -35.79 -2.66 18.06
N LEU A 321 -36.31 -1.43 18.06
CA LEU A 321 -36.88 -0.72 19.22
C LEU A 321 -38.39 -0.55 19.01
#